data_AF-A0AAD7S2F9-F1
#
_entry.id   AF-A0AAD7S2F9-F1
#
_cell.length_a   1.000
_cell.length_b   1.000
_cell.length_c   1.000
_cell.angle_alpha   90.00
_cell.angle_beta   90.00
_cell.angle_gamma   90.00
#
_symmetry.space_group_name_H-M   'P 1'
#
loop_
_entity.id
_entity.type
_entity.pdbx_description
1 polymer ?
#
loop_
_entity_poly.entity_id
_entity_poly.type
_entity_poly.pdbx_seq_one_letter_code
_entity_poly.pdbx_strand_id
1 'polypeptide(L)'
;MSDPEPSKRKMVKVIPAATLVPSMSRLLKILLPTQGQNTSVCFLAVVPRVFKLLHDPATGLSVDAEISQGAHFLKIEVRYKDGCHIGANTTGILVTQEGNEKFLPWTAYATSHHCDGITITLQNETLEVSAGNIHLDILWHQNGQNSFLWPAIRQQAPIPNAKGLLGLSPVSYVFKETTPVAKLEILGKEVLATRVSTVDYSTHAKPTVDCWLNEPGVDPPLQL
;
A
#
# COMPACT_ATOMS: atom_id res chain seq x y z
N MET A 1 51.69 54.12 -24.21
CA MET A 1 50.29 54.19 -24.65
C MET A 1 49.91 52.78 -25.06
N SER A 2 49.27 52.05 -24.15
CA SER A 2 48.94 50.63 -24.30
C SER A 2 47.49 50.48 -23.86
N ASP A 3 46.65 50.06 -24.80
CA ASP A 3 45.22 49.80 -24.61
C ASP A 3 44.99 48.71 -23.56
N PRO A 4 43.94 48.83 -22.71
CA PRO A 4 43.54 47.76 -21.82
C PRO A 4 42.59 46.77 -22.52
N GLU A 5 42.84 45.50 -22.25
CA GLU A 5 42.09 44.30 -22.67
C GLU A 5 40.61 44.32 -22.19
N PRO A 6 39.63 43.81 -22.97
CA PRO A 6 38.22 43.89 -22.58
C PRO A 6 37.84 42.89 -21.48
N SER A 7 37.27 43.45 -20.41
CA SER A 7 36.70 42.76 -19.25
C SER A 7 35.58 41.78 -19.63
N LYS A 8 35.80 40.49 -19.33
CA LYS A 8 34.82 39.41 -19.52
C LYS A 8 33.63 39.59 -18.58
N ARG A 9 32.46 39.97 -19.12
CA ARG A 9 31.19 39.92 -18.40
C ARG A 9 30.86 38.48 -18.02
N LYS A 10 30.87 38.15 -16.73
CA LYS A 10 30.30 36.90 -16.19
C LYS A 10 28.79 36.90 -16.43
N MET A 11 28.30 35.98 -17.26
CA MET A 11 26.87 35.66 -17.32
C MET A 11 26.45 35.09 -15.96
N VAL A 12 25.58 35.81 -15.27
CA VAL A 12 24.86 35.28 -14.11
C VAL A 12 23.89 34.23 -14.65
N LYS A 13 24.21 32.95 -14.43
CA LYS A 13 23.31 31.84 -14.70
C LYS A 13 22.15 31.93 -13.72
N VAL A 14 21.02 32.46 -14.18
CA VAL A 14 19.76 32.38 -13.44
C VAL A 14 19.42 30.90 -13.35
N ILE A 15 19.63 30.32 -12.16
CA ILE A 15 19.17 28.97 -11.85
C ILE A 15 17.64 29.11 -11.76
N PRO A 16 16.85 28.45 -12.65
CA PRO A 16 15.42 28.51 -12.52
C PRO A 16 15.04 27.94 -11.16
N ALA A 17 14.23 28.69 -10.40
CA ALA A 17 13.66 28.27 -9.15
C ALA A 17 13.06 26.88 -9.35
N ALA A 18 13.48 25.91 -8.55
CA ALA A 18 12.91 24.58 -8.54
C ALA A 18 11.39 24.73 -8.43
N THR A 19 10.69 24.38 -9.52
CA THR A 19 9.24 24.28 -9.50
C THR A 19 8.94 23.25 -8.43
N LEU A 20 8.35 23.68 -7.32
CA LEU A 20 7.81 22.79 -6.31
C LEU A 20 6.81 21.88 -7.02
N VAL A 21 7.23 20.65 -7.31
CA VAL A 21 6.33 19.58 -7.71
C VAL A 21 5.26 19.54 -6.62
N PRO A 22 3.96 19.67 -6.92
CA PRO A 22 2.94 19.51 -5.89
C PRO A 22 3.20 18.16 -5.24
N SER A 23 3.34 18.14 -3.91
CA SER A 23 3.40 16.88 -3.16
C SER A 23 2.15 16.08 -3.55
N MET A 24 2.32 15.09 -4.43
CA MET A 24 1.25 14.26 -5.00
C MET A 24 0.81 13.20 -3.98
N SER A 25 0.50 13.66 -2.78
CA SER A 25 -0.07 12.82 -1.74
C SER A 25 -1.50 12.43 -2.12
N ARG A 26 -1.96 11.32 -1.57
CA ARG A 26 -3.24 10.66 -1.84
C ARG A 26 -3.84 10.25 -0.52
N LEU A 27 -5.16 10.37 -0.38
CA LEU A 27 -5.87 9.86 0.78
C LEU A 27 -6.31 8.43 0.51
N LEU A 28 -5.70 7.47 1.18
CA LEU A 28 -6.07 6.06 1.13
C LEU A 28 -6.85 5.71 2.39
N LYS A 29 -8.07 5.18 2.22
CA LYS A 29 -8.82 4.60 3.34
C LYS A 29 -8.34 3.18 3.58
N ILE A 30 -7.90 2.92 4.79
CA ILE A 30 -7.42 1.59 5.22
C ILE A 30 -8.40 1.04 6.23
N LEU A 31 -8.75 -0.23 6.04
CA LEU A 31 -9.49 -1.01 7.02
C LEU A 31 -8.49 -1.89 7.77
N LEU A 32 -8.45 -1.78 9.10
CA LEU A 32 -7.71 -2.71 9.94
C LEU A 32 -8.66 -3.62 10.70
N PRO A 33 -8.41 -4.94 10.67
CA PRO A 33 -9.13 -5.85 11.54
C PRO A 33 -8.82 -5.50 12.99
N THR A 34 -9.83 -5.67 13.84
CA THR A 34 -9.73 -5.39 15.27
C THR A 34 -9.68 -6.66 16.07
N GLN A 35 -8.77 -6.73 17.05
CA GLN A 35 -8.65 -7.92 17.88
C GLN A 35 -9.73 -7.91 18.97
N GLY A 36 -10.53 -8.98 19.03
CA GLY A 36 -11.54 -9.17 20.08
C GLY A 36 -12.75 -8.24 20.00
N GLN A 37 -12.95 -7.54 18.88
CA GLN A 37 -14.05 -6.61 18.63
C GLN A 37 -14.79 -7.02 17.34
N ASN A 38 -16.09 -6.71 17.25
CA ASN A 38 -16.90 -7.01 16.06
C ASN A 38 -16.89 -5.88 15.02
N THR A 39 -16.32 -4.71 15.36
CA THR A 39 -16.28 -3.54 14.47
C THR A 39 -14.83 -3.19 14.20
N SER A 40 -14.48 -3.07 12.92
CA SER A 40 -13.12 -2.73 12.49
C SER A 40 -12.82 -1.24 12.74
N VAL A 41 -11.54 -0.89 12.68
CA VAL A 41 -11.11 0.53 12.64
C VAL A 41 -10.76 0.85 11.19
N CYS A 42 -11.16 2.04 10.74
CA CYS A 42 -10.70 2.57 9.47
C CYS A 42 -10.06 3.94 9.67
N PHE A 43 -9.03 4.24 8.88
CA PHE A 43 -8.36 5.53 8.94
C PHE A 43 -7.99 6.00 7.53
N LEU A 44 -7.84 7.32 7.41
CA LEU A 44 -7.36 7.93 6.18
C LEU A 44 -5.86 8.17 6.31
N ALA A 45 -5.09 7.47 5.49
CA ALA A 45 -3.66 7.67 5.35
C ALA A 45 -3.35 8.64 4.22
N VAL A 46 -2.48 9.60 4.48
CA VAL A 46 -1.87 10.44 3.45
C VAL A 46 -0.62 9.71 2.93
N VAL A 47 -0.70 9.15 1.73
CA VAL A 47 0.39 8.39 1.11
C VAL A 47 0.88 9.06 -0.17
N PRO A 48 2.18 9.00 -0.50
CA PRO A 48 2.63 9.43 -1.82
C PRO A 48 2.07 8.50 -2.91
N ARG A 49 2.12 8.94 -4.18
CA ARG A 49 1.65 8.12 -5.32
C ARG A 49 2.29 6.73 -5.35
N VAL A 50 3.58 6.64 -5.04
CA VAL A 50 4.33 5.38 -4.94
C VAL A 50 4.84 5.26 -3.52
N PHE A 51 4.54 4.16 -2.83
CA PHE A 51 4.93 3.95 -1.45
C PHE A 51 5.11 2.47 -1.13
N LYS A 52 5.79 2.20 -0.02
CA LYS A 52 6.09 0.86 0.46
C LYS A 52 4.90 0.32 1.25
N LEU A 53 4.25 -0.71 0.71
CA LEU A 53 3.17 -1.44 1.38
C LEU A 53 3.70 -2.33 2.49
N LEU A 54 4.80 -3.03 2.23
CA LEU A 54 5.43 -3.94 3.18
C LEU A 54 6.94 -3.92 2.97
N HIS A 55 7.68 -3.99 4.06
CA HIS A 55 9.09 -4.32 3.99
C HIS A 55 9.50 -5.11 5.22
N ASP A 56 9.99 -6.31 4.96
CA ASP A 56 10.57 -7.18 5.95
C ASP A 56 12.06 -7.37 5.65
N PRO A 57 12.96 -6.68 6.38
CA PRO A 57 14.39 -6.80 6.16
C PRO A 57 14.93 -8.18 6.55
N ALA A 58 14.25 -8.95 7.41
CA ALA A 58 14.73 -10.26 7.85
C ALA A 58 14.65 -11.30 6.72
N THR A 59 13.63 -11.21 5.88
CA THR A 59 13.43 -12.10 4.72
C THR A 59 13.95 -11.49 3.41
N GLY A 60 14.18 -10.18 3.38
CA GLY A 60 14.50 -9.44 2.15
C GLY A 60 13.27 -9.17 1.27
N LEU A 61 12.06 -9.29 1.83
CA LEU A 61 10.81 -9.00 1.14
C LEU A 61 10.55 -7.48 1.11
N SER A 62 10.20 -6.97 -0.06
CA SER A 62 9.67 -5.62 -0.25
C SER A 62 8.45 -5.66 -1.14
N VAL A 63 7.41 -4.94 -0.75
CA VAL A 63 6.21 -4.75 -1.54
C VAL A 63 5.98 -3.25 -1.68
N ASP A 64 6.05 -2.76 -2.91
CA ASP A 64 5.80 -1.37 -3.24
C ASP A 64 4.50 -1.28 -4.03
N ALA A 65 3.77 -0.16 -3.89
CA ALA A 65 2.54 0.07 -4.62
C ALA A 65 2.47 1.45 -5.24
N GLU A 66 1.77 1.50 -6.36
CA GLU A 66 1.32 2.73 -6.99
C GLU A 66 -0.19 2.88 -6.85
N ILE A 67 -0.63 4.06 -6.41
CA ILE A 67 -2.05 4.38 -6.23
C ILE A 67 -2.53 5.49 -7.17
N SER A 68 -3.75 5.35 -7.67
CA SER A 68 -4.43 6.34 -8.50
C SER A 68 -4.90 7.56 -7.67
N GLN A 69 -5.40 8.58 -8.35
CA GLN A 69 -6.07 9.71 -7.67
C GLN A 69 -7.35 9.28 -6.93
N GLY A 70 -8.02 8.23 -7.40
CA GLY A 70 -9.22 7.66 -6.76
C GLY A 70 -8.92 6.67 -5.63
N ALA A 71 -7.69 6.65 -5.11
CA ALA A 71 -7.25 5.75 -4.05
C ALA A 71 -7.35 4.25 -4.40
N HIS A 72 -7.22 3.90 -5.69
CA HIS A 72 -7.17 2.52 -6.15
C HIS A 72 -5.73 2.12 -6.48
N PHE A 73 -5.30 0.91 -6.11
CA PHE A 73 -3.98 0.43 -6.47
C PHE A 73 -3.94 0.07 -7.96
N LEU A 74 -2.96 0.65 -8.67
CA LEU A 74 -2.77 0.44 -10.10
C LEU A 74 -1.65 -0.56 -10.40
N LYS A 75 -0.65 -0.60 -9.51
CA LYS A 75 0.51 -1.46 -9.63
C LYS A 75 0.97 -1.89 -8.25
N ILE A 76 1.35 -3.16 -8.11
CA ILE A 76 1.99 -3.71 -6.92
C ILE A 76 3.22 -4.49 -7.37
N GLU A 77 4.37 -4.14 -6.82
CA GLU A 77 5.65 -4.80 -7.09
C GLU A 77 6.10 -5.56 -5.85
N VAL A 78 6.27 -6.87 -5.98
CA VAL A 78 6.86 -7.72 -4.95
C VAL A 78 8.28 -8.05 -5.37
N ARG A 79 9.24 -7.73 -4.50
CA ARG A 79 10.65 -8.08 -4.63
C ARG A 79 11.04 -8.96 -3.46
N TYR A 80 11.75 -10.03 -3.76
CA TYR A 80 12.27 -10.91 -2.74
C TYR A 80 13.73 -11.20 -3.01
N LYS A 81 14.58 -10.65 -2.15
CA LYS A 81 16.03 -10.62 -2.39
C LYS A 81 16.31 -10.07 -3.80
N ASP A 82 17.36 -10.55 -4.44
CA ASP A 82 17.81 -10.03 -5.75
C ASP A 82 17.39 -10.89 -6.95
N GLY A 83 16.75 -12.05 -6.75
CA GLY A 83 16.55 -13.00 -7.85
C GLY A 83 15.10 -13.22 -8.32
N CYS A 84 14.09 -12.75 -7.58
CA CYS A 84 12.70 -12.76 -8.05
C CYS A 84 11.97 -11.41 -7.90
N HIS A 85 11.36 -10.97 -8.99
CA HIS A 85 10.55 -9.76 -9.07
C HIS A 85 9.19 -10.07 -9.71
N ILE A 86 8.12 -9.63 -9.06
CA ILE A 86 6.74 -9.81 -9.53
C ILE A 86 6.09 -8.44 -9.63
N GLY A 87 5.71 -8.03 -10.84
CA GLY A 87 4.96 -6.81 -11.09
C GLY A 87 3.53 -7.12 -11.48
N ALA A 88 2.58 -6.86 -10.59
CA ALA A 88 1.16 -6.93 -10.88
C ALA A 88 0.63 -5.53 -11.24
N ASN A 89 -0.16 -5.42 -12.31
CA ASN A 89 -0.89 -4.20 -12.65
C ASN A 89 -2.32 -4.55 -13.09
N THR A 90 -3.09 -3.57 -13.55
CA THR A 90 -4.49 -3.79 -13.95
C THR A 90 -4.68 -4.65 -15.21
N THR A 91 -3.61 -4.94 -15.97
CA THR A 91 -3.64 -5.74 -17.21
C THR A 91 -3.13 -7.17 -17.01
N GLY A 92 -2.24 -7.41 -16.05
CA GLY A 92 -1.73 -8.74 -15.74
C GLY A 92 -0.57 -8.73 -14.75
N ILE A 93 0.15 -9.84 -14.72
CA ILE A 93 1.28 -10.09 -13.84
C ILE A 93 2.50 -10.37 -14.70
N LEU A 94 3.59 -9.66 -14.44
CA LEU A 94 4.91 -9.93 -15.01
C LEU A 94 5.79 -10.56 -13.93
N VAL A 95 6.32 -11.74 -14.19
CA VAL A 95 7.25 -12.45 -13.31
C VAL A 95 8.62 -12.39 -13.96
N THR A 96 9.58 -11.78 -13.30
CA THR A 96 10.96 -11.67 -13.74
C THR A 96 11.86 -12.48 -12.82
N GLN A 97 12.60 -13.43 -13.38
CA GLN A 97 13.54 -14.30 -12.68
C GLN A 97 14.82 -14.45 -13.50
N GLU A 98 15.96 -14.07 -12.93
CA GLU A 98 17.28 -14.19 -13.59
C GLU A 98 17.32 -13.58 -15.01
N GLY A 99 16.58 -12.49 -15.23
CA GLY A 99 16.47 -11.81 -16.53
C GLY A 99 15.46 -12.43 -17.52
N ASN A 100 14.84 -13.57 -17.18
CA ASN A 100 13.72 -14.12 -17.93
C ASN A 100 12.40 -13.52 -17.46
N GLU A 101 11.51 -13.24 -18.41
CA GLU A 101 10.20 -12.65 -18.13
C GLU A 101 9.07 -13.59 -18.56
N LYS A 102 8.07 -13.75 -17.68
CA LYS A 102 6.82 -14.45 -17.97
C LYS A 102 5.64 -13.54 -17.67
N PHE A 103 4.82 -13.30 -18.69
CA PHE A 103 3.56 -12.59 -18.53
C PHE A 103 2.41 -13.57 -18.27
N LEU A 104 1.55 -13.23 -17.31
CA LEU A 104 0.34 -13.95 -16.93
C LEU A 104 -0.84 -12.98 -16.96
N PRO A 105 -1.84 -13.14 -17.85
CA PRO A 105 -3.07 -12.38 -17.75
C PRO A 105 -3.88 -12.82 -16.51
N TRP A 106 -4.62 -11.92 -15.87
CA TRP A 106 -5.44 -12.23 -14.68
C TRP A 106 -6.44 -13.37 -14.89
N THR A 107 -6.90 -13.54 -16.14
CA THR A 107 -7.86 -14.57 -16.56
C THR A 107 -7.19 -15.88 -16.99
N ALA A 108 -5.88 -16.02 -16.80
CA ALA A 108 -5.18 -17.27 -17.06
C ALA A 108 -5.74 -18.41 -16.20
N TYR A 109 -5.62 -19.63 -16.70
CA TYR A 109 -5.86 -20.82 -15.90
C TYR A 109 -4.96 -20.86 -14.68
N ALA A 110 -5.44 -21.53 -13.63
CA ALA A 110 -4.70 -21.68 -12.39
C ALA A 110 -3.26 -22.14 -12.66
N THR A 111 -2.29 -21.33 -12.23
CA THR A 111 -0.87 -21.58 -12.49
C THR A 111 -0.06 -21.21 -11.27
N SER A 112 1.00 -21.96 -11.03
CA SER A 112 1.92 -21.73 -9.92
C SER A 112 3.34 -21.64 -10.43
N HIS A 113 4.10 -20.72 -9.84
CA HIS A 113 5.49 -20.46 -10.14
C HIS A 113 6.27 -20.38 -8.85
N HIS A 114 7.47 -20.95 -8.85
CA HIS A 114 8.39 -20.90 -7.73
C HIS A 114 9.68 -20.21 -8.17
N CYS A 115 10.10 -19.19 -7.41
CA CYS A 115 11.34 -18.45 -7.65
C CYS A 115 11.97 -18.10 -6.30
N ASP A 116 13.22 -18.53 -6.07
CA ASP A 116 14.03 -18.17 -4.89
C ASP A 116 13.36 -18.28 -3.51
N GLY A 117 12.47 -19.27 -3.33
CA GLY A 117 11.76 -19.48 -2.06
C GLY A 117 10.49 -18.63 -1.91
N ILE A 118 10.08 -17.94 -2.98
CA ILE A 118 8.71 -17.47 -3.18
C ILE A 118 7.94 -18.46 -4.03
N THR A 119 6.72 -18.75 -3.58
CA THR A 119 5.70 -19.36 -4.42
C THR A 119 4.67 -18.31 -4.76
N ILE A 120 4.38 -18.17 -6.05
CA ILE A 120 3.22 -17.42 -6.52
C ILE A 120 2.22 -18.37 -7.16
N THR A 121 0.94 -18.14 -6.88
CA THR A 121 -0.16 -18.89 -7.48
C THR A 121 -1.17 -17.88 -7.99
N LEU A 122 -1.45 -17.91 -9.29
CA LEU A 122 -2.54 -17.15 -9.88
C LEU A 122 -3.75 -18.07 -10.01
N GLN A 123 -4.85 -17.72 -9.35
CA GLN A 123 -6.11 -18.45 -9.43
C GLN A 123 -7.28 -17.51 -9.14
N ASN A 124 -8.36 -17.64 -9.91
CA ASN A 124 -9.61 -16.89 -9.69
C ASN A 124 -9.36 -15.38 -9.53
N GLU A 125 -8.56 -14.79 -10.43
CA GLU A 125 -8.24 -13.35 -10.42
C GLU A 125 -7.49 -12.87 -9.16
N THR A 126 -6.94 -13.82 -8.39
CA THR A 126 -6.10 -13.55 -7.22
C THR A 126 -4.69 -14.06 -7.50
N LEU A 127 -3.71 -13.19 -7.29
CA LEU A 127 -2.31 -13.58 -7.21
C LEU A 127 -1.96 -13.79 -5.74
N GLU A 128 -1.84 -15.03 -5.34
CA GLU A 128 -1.37 -15.43 -4.01
C GLU A 128 0.15 -15.48 -4.03
N VAL A 129 0.80 -14.80 -3.09
CA VAL A 129 2.26 -14.71 -2.95
C VAL A 129 2.64 -15.21 -1.56
N SER A 130 3.46 -16.25 -1.52
CA SER A 130 3.95 -16.87 -0.29
C SER A 130 5.46 -16.76 -0.21
N ALA A 131 5.97 -16.12 0.85
CA ALA A 131 7.39 -15.93 1.12
C ALA A 131 7.68 -16.24 2.60
N GLY A 132 8.16 -17.46 2.89
CA GLY A 132 8.28 -17.95 4.26
C GLY A 132 6.91 -17.96 4.96
N ASN A 133 6.77 -17.17 6.02
CA ASN A 133 5.53 -17.08 6.82
C ASN A 133 4.57 -16.00 6.31
N ILE A 134 4.99 -15.25 5.28
CA ILE A 134 4.24 -14.13 4.75
C ILE A 134 3.38 -14.62 3.60
N HIS A 135 2.06 -14.50 3.75
CA HIS A 135 1.09 -14.72 2.69
C HIS A 135 0.40 -13.41 2.34
N LEU A 136 0.61 -12.96 1.11
CA LEU A 136 0.02 -11.77 0.52
C LEU A 136 -0.83 -12.18 -0.67
N ASP A 137 -2.09 -11.78 -0.67
CA ASP A 137 -2.92 -11.81 -1.85
C ASP A 137 -2.92 -10.46 -2.53
N ILE A 138 -2.94 -10.49 -3.86
CA ILE A 138 -3.26 -9.34 -4.69
C ILE A 138 -4.49 -9.72 -5.51
N LEU A 139 -5.62 -9.14 -5.13
CA LEU A 139 -6.89 -9.35 -5.81
C LEU A 139 -7.01 -8.36 -6.96
N TRP A 140 -7.36 -8.86 -8.14
CA TRP A 140 -7.81 -8.01 -9.24
C TRP A 140 -9.31 -7.79 -9.13
N HIS A 141 -9.72 -6.53 -9.21
CA HIS A 141 -11.11 -6.14 -9.18
C HIS A 141 -11.47 -5.43 -10.47
N GLN A 142 -12.55 -5.90 -11.09
CA GLN A 142 -13.19 -5.21 -12.20
C GLN A 142 -14.56 -4.66 -11.75
N ASN A 143 -14.82 -3.41 -12.09
CA ASN A 143 -16.11 -2.74 -11.95
C ASN A 143 -16.44 -2.01 -13.25
N GLY A 144 -17.21 -2.66 -14.11
CA GLY A 144 -17.45 -2.21 -15.48
C GLY A 144 -16.15 -2.11 -16.28
N GLN A 145 -15.83 -0.91 -16.75
CA GLN A 145 -14.62 -0.62 -17.52
C GLN A 145 -13.40 -0.30 -16.65
N ASN A 146 -13.58 -0.12 -15.34
CA ASN A 146 -12.49 0.20 -14.44
C ASN A 146 -11.99 -1.08 -13.77
N SER A 147 -10.68 -1.28 -13.79
CA SER A 147 -10.01 -2.30 -13.00
C SER A 147 -8.96 -1.72 -12.07
N PHE A 148 -8.75 -2.39 -10.96
CA PHE A 148 -7.77 -2.01 -9.95
C PHE A 148 -7.34 -3.24 -9.15
N LEU A 149 -6.28 -3.07 -8.37
CA LEU A 149 -5.74 -4.09 -7.50
C LEU A 149 -6.11 -3.80 -6.04
N TRP A 150 -6.12 -4.86 -5.23
CA TRP A 150 -6.21 -4.71 -3.79
C TRP A 150 -5.30 -5.72 -3.07
N PRO A 151 -4.32 -5.27 -2.27
CA PRO A 151 -3.49 -6.16 -1.47
C PRO A 151 -4.23 -6.59 -0.19
N ALA A 152 -4.09 -7.84 0.21
CA ALA A 152 -4.59 -8.37 1.47
C ALA A 152 -3.56 -9.32 2.10
N ILE A 153 -3.19 -9.10 3.36
CA ILE A 153 -2.34 -10.05 4.09
C ILE A 153 -3.23 -11.09 4.76
N ARG A 154 -2.95 -12.37 4.47
CA ARG A 154 -3.54 -13.53 5.15
C ARG A 154 -2.53 -14.07 6.17
N GLN A 155 -2.33 -13.38 7.28
CA GLN A 155 -1.46 -13.89 8.34
C GLN A 155 -2.20 -14.09 9.65
N GLN A 156 -1.86 -15.18 10.33
CA GLN A 156 -2.38 -15.53 11.64
C GLN A 156 -1.59 -14.85 12.77
N ALA A 157 -0.37 -14.37 12.51
CA ALA A 157 0.48 -13.67 13.48
C ALA A 157 1.12 -12.42 12.84
N PRO A 158 1.35 -11.33 13.59
CA PRO A 158 2.07 -10.16 13.09
C PRO A 158 3.48 -10.51 12.62
N ILE A 159 3.97 -9.88 11.55
CA ILE A 159 5.36 -10.01 11.11
C ILE A 159 6.24 -9.15 12.02
N PRO A 160 7.16 -9.73 12.82
CA PRO A 160 8.02 -8.94 13.68
C PRO A 160 8.88 -7.97 12.87
N ASN A 161 8.89 -6.69 13.25
CA ASN A 161 9.71 -5.64 12.64
C ASN A 161 9.38 -5.29 11.17
N ALA A 162 8.30 -5.82 10.60
CA ALA A 162 7.84 -5.38 9.29
C ALA A 162 7.42 -3.92 9.33
N LYS A 163 7.77 -3.19 8.27
CA LYS A 163 7.43 -1.79 8.08
C LYS A 163 6.41 -1.63 6.95
N GLY A 164 5.72 -0.49 6.93
CA GLY A 164 4.72 -0.15 5.91
C GLY A 164 3.31 -0.55 6.31
N LEU A 165 2.37 -0.21 5.42
CA LEU A 165 0.93 -0.30 5.68
C LEU A 165 0.45 -1.72 6.03
N LEU A 166 0.99 -2.74 5.39
CA LEU A 166 0.61 -4.12 5.64
C LEU A 166 1.40 -4.74 6.80
N GLY A 167 2.45 -4.07 7.30
CA GLY A 167 3.14 -4.46 8.54
C GLY A 167 2.37 -4.06 9.80
N LEU A 168 1.24 -3.37 9.66
CA LEU A 168 0.44 -2.93 10.78
C LEU A 168 -0.19 -4.14 11.49
N SER A 169 0.06 -4.23 12.79
CA SER A 169 -0.58 -5.23 13.64
C SER A 169 -2.08 -4.92 13.77
N PRO A 170 -2.94 -5.95 13.97
CA PRO A 170 -4.32 -5.73 14.35
C PRO A 170 -4.41 -4.78 15.55
N VAL A 171 -5.39 -3.87 15.51
CA VAL A 171 -5.55 -2.86 16.56
C VAL A 171 -6.69 -3.25 17.49
N SER A 172 -6.57 -2.96 18.77
CA SER A 172 -7.69 -2.97 19.71
C SER A 172 -8.09 -1.54 20.05
N TYR A 173 -9.34 -1.34 20.44
CA TYR A 173 -9.80 -0.06 20.97
C TYR A 173 -10.64 -0.21 22.23
N VAL A 174 -10.63 0.85 23.04
CA VAL A 174 -11.45 0.97 24.25
C VAL A 174 -12.32 2.23 24.15
N PHE A 175 -13.60 2.12 24.47
CA PHE A 175 -14.47 3.30 24.57
C PHE A 175 -14.14 4.07 25.85
N LYS A 176 -13.85 5.36 25.70
CA LYS A 176 -13.73 6.31 26.82
C LYS A 176 -15.04 7.03 27.06
N GLU A 177 -15.65 7.51 25.99
CA GLU A 177 -16.91 8.25 26.03
C GLU A 177 -17.73 7.94 24.77
N THR A 178 -19.06 7.95 24.90
CA THR A 178 -19.97 7.43 23.86
C THR A 178 -20.84 8.49 23.19
N THR A 179 -20.80 9.78 23.55
CA THR A 179 -21.67 10.78 22.89
C THR A 179 -21.14 12.22 22.99
N PRO A 180 -21.33 13.06 21.95
CA PRO A 180 -21.99 12.79 20.65
C PRO A 180 -21.06 12.21 19.57
N VAL A 181 -19.74 12.29 19.77
CA VAL A 181 -18.70 11.63 18.97
C VAL A 181 -18.04 10.58 19.85
N ALA A 182 -17.82 9.37 19.32
CA ALA A 182 -17.20 8.32 20.12
C ALA A 182 -15.74 8.68 20.38
N LYS A 183 -15.31 8.61 21.63
CA LYS A 183 -13.90 8.77 22.00
C LYS A 183 -13.31 7.38 22.24
N LEU A 184 -12.41 6.98 21.35
CA LEU A 184 -11.75 5.68 21.39
C LEU A 184 -10.30 5.83 21.82
N GLU A 185 -9.79 4.91 22.61
CA GLU A 185 -8.36 4.74 22.81
C GLU A 185 -7.84 3.66 21.86
N ILE A 186 -7.00 4.04 20.90
CA ILE A 186 -6.38 3.14 19.91
C ILE A 186 -4.87 3.25 20.06
N LEU A 187 -4.18 2.13 20.32
CA LEU A 187 -2.72 2.11 20.54
C LEU A 187 -2.25 3.12 21.61
N GLY A 188 -3.00 3.27 22.70
CA GLY A 188 -2.68 4.21 23.79
C GLY A 188 -2.94 5.68 23.48
N LYS A 189 -3.55 5.99 22.33
CA LYS A 189 -3.91 7.35 21.94
C LYS A 189 -5.42 7.52 21.90
N GLU A 190 -5.91 8.57 22.53
CA GLU A 190 -7.32 8.94 22.45
C GLU A 190 -7.61 9.65 21.14
N VAL A 191 -8.61 9.14 20.42
CA VAL A 191 -9.03 9.64 19.11
C VAL A 191 -10.53 9.81 19.08
N LEU A 192 -10.97 10.83 18.36
CA LEU A 192 -12.38 10.97 18.02
C LEU A 192 -12.68 10.07 16.82
N ALA A 193 -13.77 9.34 16.90
CA ALA A 193 -14.20 8.44 15.85
C ALA A 193 -15.70 8.55 15.56
N THR A 194 -16.03 8.42 14.29
CA THR A 194 -17.40 8.34 13.80
C THR A 194 -17.65 6.98 13.19
N ARG A 195 -18.88 6.47 13.30
CA ARG A 195 -19.24 5.19 12.68
C ARG A 195 -19.57 5.44 11.21
N VAL A 196 -18.90 4.73 10.32
CA VAL A 196 -19.13 4.78 8.87
C VAL A 196 -19.18 3.37 8.30
N SER A 197 -19.71 3.23 7.09
CA SER A 197 -19.64 1.96 6.35
C SER A 197 -18.72 2.12 5.14
N THR A 198 -18.01 1.05 4.77
CA THR A 198 -17.06 1.04 3.65
C THR A 198 -17.03 -0.34 2.98
N VAL A 199 -16.58 -0.41 1.73
CA VAL A 199 -16.46 -1.68 0.99
C VAL A 199 -15.10 -2.30 1.30
N ASP A 200 -15.10 -3.56 1.73
CA ASP A 200 -13.87 -4.32 1.96
C ASP A 200 -13.44 -5.07 0.70
N TYR A 201 -12.46 -4.51 0.00
CA TYR A 201 -11.86 -5.10 -1.20
C TYR A 201 -10.79 -6.18 -0.89
N SER A 202 -10.59 -6.57 0.38
CA SER A 202 -9.70 -7.69 0.71
C SER A 202 -10.27 -9.06 0.30
N THR A 203 -11.53 -9.10 -0.17
CA THR A 203 -12.18 -10.30 -0.67
C THR A 203 -12.97 -10.02 -1.95
N HIS A 204 -13.15 -11.03 -2.80
CA HIS A 204 -13.96 -10.93 -4.02
C HIS A 204 -15.44 -10.65 -3.77
N ALA A 205 -15.95 -11.00 -2.58
CA ALA A 205 -17.34 -10.72 -2.18
C ALA A 205 -17.60 -9.22 -1.98
N LYS A 206 -16.55 -8.42 -1.74
CA LYS A 206 -16.62 -6.97 -1.55
C LYS A 206 -17.71 -6.56 -0.54
N PRO A 207 -17.75 -7.15 0.67
CA PRO A 207 -18.80 -6.84 1.63
C PRO A 207 -18.72 -5.39 2.08
N THR A 208 -19.88 -4.77 2.30
CA THR A 208 -19.94 -3.50 3.04
C THR A 208 -19.81 -3.80 4.52
N VAL A 209 -18.82 -3.19 5.17
CA VAL A 209 -18.51 -3.36 6.58
C VAL A 209 -18.58 -2.04 7.31
N ASP A 210 -19.01 -2.07 8.57
CA ASP A 210 -18.95 -0.92 9.46
C ASP A 210 -17.56 -0.78 10.06
N CYS A 211 -17.10 0.46 10.20
CA CYS A 211 -15.85 0.78 10.86
C CYS A 211 -15.93 2.10 11.64
N TRP A 212 -15.08 2.20 12.65
CA TRP A 212 -14.81 3.46 13.34
C TRP A 212 -13.78 4.26 12.56
N LEU A 213 -14.19 5.38 11.98
CA LEU A 213 -13.34 6.28 11.21
C LEU A 213 -12.71 7.33 12.11
N ASN A 214 -11.38 7.39 12.12
CA ASN A 214 -10.64 8.55 12.60
C ASN A 214 -10.37 9.50 11.40
N GLU A 215 -10.86 10.73 11.47
CA GLU A 215 -10.66 11.74 10.42
C GLU A 215 -9.26 12.40 10.52
N PRO A 216 -8.59 12.65 9.38
CA PRO A 216 -7.24 13.20 9.34
C PRO A 216 -7.24 14.65 9.86
N GLY A 217 -6.42 14.91 10.88
CA GLY A 217 -6.31 16.22 11.55
C GLY A 217 -6.37 16.15 13.07
N VAL A 218 -6.82 15.01 13.62
CA VAL A 218 -6.77 14.68 15.05
C VAL A 218 -5.74 13.57 15.22
N ASP A 219 -4.49 13.94 15.52
CA ASP A 219 -3.33 13.07 15.79
C ASP A 219 -3.43 11.62 15.28
N PRO A 220 -2.92 11.31 14.07
CA PRO A 220 -3.04 9.96 13.54
C PRO A 220 -2.41 8.95 14.52
N PRO A 221 -3.18 7.92 14.94
CA PRO A 221 -2.67 6.94 15.88
C PRO A 221 -1.53 6.13 15.27
N LEU A 222 -1.54 5.99 13.95
CA LEU A 222 -0.57 5.27 13.14
C LEU A 222 0.25 6.27 12.34
N GLN A 223 1.49 6.51 12.76
CA GLN A 223 2.49 7.09 11.87
C GLN A 223 2.94 5.96 10.93
N LEU A 224 2.55 6.06 9.65
CA LEU A 224 3.00 5.18 8.57
C LEU A 224 4.44 5.49 8.17
#